data_AF-A0A3D4N890-F1
#
_entry.id   AF-A0A3D4N890-F1
#
_cell.length_a   1.000
_cell.length_b   1.000
_cell.length_c   1.000
_cell.angle_alpha   90.00
_cell.angle_beta   90.00
_cell.angle_gamma   90.00
#
_symmetry.space_group_name_H-M   'P 1'
#
loop_
_entity.id
_entity.type
_entity.pdbx_description
1 polymer ?
#
loop_
_entity_poly.entity_id
_entity_poly.type
_entity_poly.pdbx_seq_one_letter_code
_entity_poly.pdbx_strand_id
1 'polypeptide(L)'
;MKRTGKLFVASLLVVGLLALSFSLAFAIADPVNQLADPMVTPSFEGEEYTALVLGPQYLPGTFEEGGLVYPTGFGPSEGQFSGSGIKVSDLKAGETVSISFDYKFYNYMWTGSIYMWNGTQWVRLATKTEIPSGGEGSTWATVSGVGNGTYALIVGNYGVPATEEPTVEPTALD
;
A
#
# COMPACT_ATOMS: atom_id res chain seq x y z
N MET A 1 19.57 52.41 -32.74
CA MET A 1 20.17 51.20 -32.13
C MET A 1 19.78 50.94 -30.65
N LYS A 2 19.15 51.88 -29.91
CA LYS A 2 18.86 51.69 -28.47
C LYS A 2 17.57 50.92 -28.11
N ARG A 3 16.60 50.79 -29.02
CA ARG A 3 15.30 50.09 -28.77
C ARG A 3 15.33 48.61 -29.14
N THR A 4 15.96 48.27 -30.25
CA THR A 4 16.11 46.88 -30.73
C THR A 4 17.00 46.03 -29.82
N GLY A 5 18.08 46.61 -29.27
CA GLY A 5 18.94 45.91 -28.31
C GLY A 5 18.23 45.56 -26.99
N LYS A 6 17.33 46.42 -26.51
CA LYS A 6 16.56 46.18 -25.28
C LYS A 6 15.54 45.05 -25.44
N LEU A 7 14.88 44.98 -26.61
CA LEU A 7 13.94 43.90 -26.93
C LEU A 7 14.64 42.55 -27.08
N PHE A 8 15.83 42.54 -27.68
CA PHE A 8 16.62 41.31 -27.83
C PHE A 8 17.07 40.74 -26.48
N VAL A 9 17.55 41.61 -25.58
CA VAL A 9 17.95 41.20 -24.22
C VAL A 9 16.75 40.73 -23.40
N ALA A 10 15.59 41.40 -23.51
CA ALA A 10 14.37 40.98 -22.82
C ALA A 10 13.87 39.61 -23.30
N SER A 11 13.87 39.34 -24.61
CA SER A 11 13.51 38.02 -25.15
C SER A 11 14.49 36.94 -24.70
N LEU A 12 15.79 37.21 -24.67
CA LEU A 12 16.79 36.25 -24.19
C LEU A 12 16.59 35.92 -22.71
N LEU A 13 16.21 36.90 -21.90
CA LEU A 13 15.92 36.72 -20.48
C LEU A 13 14.65 35.87 -20.27
N VAL A 14 13.59 36.11 -21.04
CA VAL A 14 12.34 35.33 -20.95
C VAL A 14 12.56 33.89 -21.40
N VAL A 15 13.30 33.67 -22.50
CA VAL A 15 13.64 32.31 -22.97
C VAL A 15 14.54 31.60 -21.97
N GLY A 16 15.49 32.32 -21.34
CA GLY A 16 16.33 31.78 -20.26
C GLY A 16 15.51 31.37 -19.02
N LEU A 17 14.55 32.18 -18.61
CA LEU A 17 13.64 31.84 -17.49
C LEU A 17 12.74 30.64 -17.84
N LEU A 18 12.26 30.56 -19.08
CA LEU A 18 11.45 29.45 -19.55
C LEU A 18 12.25 28.15 -19.59
N ALA A 19 13.53 28.20 -20.00
CA ALA A 19 14.39 27.03 -20.02
C ALA A 19 14.71 26.50 -18.60
N LEU A 20 14.77 27.38 -17.59
CA LEU A 20 15.00 26.97 -16.19
C LEU A 20 13.77 26.34 -15.51
N SER A 21 12.57 26.57 -16.05
CA SER A 21 11.32 26.05 -15.46
C SER A 21 10.97 24.62 -15.87
N PHE A 22 11.67 24.03 -16.85
CA PHE A 22 11.48 22.64 -17.28
C PHE A 22 12.53 21.69 -16.69
N SER A 23 12.89 21.87 -15.42
CA SER A 23 13.69 20.88 -14.72
C SER A 23 12.84 19.61 -14.58
N LEU A 24 13.17 18.54 -15.33
CA LEU A 24 12.59 17.22 -15.13
C LEU A 24 12.97 16.76 -13.72
N ALA A 25 12.04 16.92 -12.78
CA ALA A 25 12.17 16.34 -11.45
C ALA A 25 11.93 14.84 -11.57
N PHE A 26 13.02 14.07 -11.63
CA PHE A 26 12.93 12.65 -11.40
C PHE A 26 12.74 12.44 -9.89
N ALA A 27 11.58 11.92 -9.50
CA ALA A 27 11.40 11.40 -8.15
C ALA A 27 12.33 10.20 -7.99
N ILE A 28 13.43 10.39 -7.27
CA ILE A 28 14.26 9.28 -6.80
C ILE A 28 13.47 8.67 -5.64
N ALA A 29 13.13 7.38 -5.73
CA ALA A 29 12.52 6.68 -4.62
C ALA A 29 13.43 6.84 -3.40
N ASP A 30 12.90 7.45 -2.33
CA ASP A 30 13.61 7.59 -1.07
C ASP A 30 13.87 6.19 -0.50
N PRO A 31 15.12 5.72 -0.40
CA PRO A 31 15.42 4.36 0.05
C PRO A 31 15.00 4.12 1.51
N VAL A 32 14.71 5.17 2.28
CA VAL A 32 14.20 5.06 3.66
C VAL A 32 12.66 4.83 3.67
N ASN A 33 11.99 5.07 2.55
CA ASN A 33 10.53 4.96 2.42
C ASN A 33 10.04 3.84 1.50
N GLN A 34 10.93 3.05 0.89
CA GLN A 34 10.56 1.89 0.11
C GLN A 34 10.17 0.72 1.02
N LEU A 35 8.94 0.21 0.87
CA LEU A 35 8.51 -1.02 1.54
C LEU A 35 9.30 -2.21 1.00
N ALA A 36 9.66 -3.15 1.88
CA ALA A 36 10.25 -4.41 1.44
C ALA A 36 9.24 -5.21 0.59
N ASP A 37 9.78 -5.98 -0.36
CA ASP A 37 8.95 -6.91 -1.13
C ASP A 37 8.31 -7.96 -0.21
N PRO A 38 7.08 -8.42 -0.53
CA PRO A 38 6.44 -9.48 0.23
C PRO A 38 7.25 -10.77 0.19
N MET A 39 7.23 -11.47 1.32
CA MET A 39 8.02 -12.69 1.52
C MET A 39 7.11 -13.91 1.63
N VAL A 40 7.59 -15.05 1.13
CA VAL A 40 6.98 -16.37 1.36
C VAL A 40 7.97 -17.21 2.14
N THR A 41 7.51 -17.86 3.20
CA THR A 41 8.28 -18.78 4.03
C THR A 41 7.61 -20.15 3.98
N PRO A 42 8.35 -21.23 3.64
CA PRO A 42 7.79 -22.57 3.66
C PRO A 42 7.41 -22.99 5.08
N SER A 43 6.34 -23.79 5.22
CA SER A 43 5.92 -24.35 6.51
C SER A 43 6.77 -25.54 6.94
N PHE A 44 7.44 -26.21 5.99
CA PHE A 44 8.40 -27.28 6.29
C PHE A 44 9.56 -27.31 5.28
N GLU A 45 10.65 -27.96 5.67
CA GLU A 45 11.84 -28.08 4.83
C GLU A 45 11.56 -28.90 3.57
N GLY A 46 11.90 -28.36 2.40
CA GLY A 46 11.74 -29.05 1.12
C GLY A 46 10.39 -28.84 0.42
N GLU A 47 9.52 -27.94 0.92
CA GLU A 47 8.37 -27.46 0.12
C GLU A 47 8.86 -26.79 -1.17
N GLU A 48 8.27 -27.19 -2.29
CA GLU A 48 8.53 -26.60 -3.60
C GLU A 48 7.38 -25.67 -3.97
N TYR A 49 7.69 -24.41 -4.29
CA TYR A 49 6.70 -23.42 -4.73
C TYR A 49 7.36 -22.37 -5.61
N THR A 50 6.55 -21.68 -6.39
CA THR A 50 6.93 -20.45 -7.10
C THR A 50 6.30 -19.25 -6.40
N ALA A 51 7.10 -18.24 -6.11
CA ALA A 51 6.61 -16.96 -5.58
C ALA A 51 6.96 -15.84 -6.56
N LEU A 52 5.92 -15.15 -7.06
CA LEU A 52 6.06 -14.02 -7.97
C LEU A 52 5.52 -12.75 -7.31
N VAL A 53 6.40 -11.76 -7.11
CA VAL A 53 6.03 -10.42 -6.65
C VAL A 53 5.36 -9.67 -7.79
N LEU A 54 4.20 -9.05 -7.51
CA LEU A 54 3.39 -8.34 -8.48
C LEU A 54 3.18 -6.90 -8.01
N GLY A 55 3.56 -5.92 -8.83
CA GLY A 55 3.17 -4.53 -8.59
C GLY A 55 1.65 -4.34 -8.62
N PRO A 56 1.09 -3.31 -7.96
CA PRO A 56 -0.37 -3.10 -7.86
C PRO A 56 -1.12 -3.16 -9.20
N GLN A 57 -0.53 -2.63 -10.27
CA GLN A 57 -1.11 -2.63 -11.61
C GLN A 57 -1.23 -4.03 -12.25
N TYR A 58 -0.52 -5.03 -11.72
CA TYR A 58 -0.55 -6.41 -12.19
C TYR A 58 -1.34 -7.32 -11.25
N LEU A 59 -1.90 -6.78 -10.17
CA LEU A 59 -2.79 -7.54 -9.29
C LEU A 59 -4.15 -7.73 -9.96
N PRO A 60 -4.83 -8.87 -9.69
CA PRO A 60 -6.20 -9.08 -10.13
C PRO A 60 -7.16 -8.22 -9.30
N GLY A 61 -8.39 -8.01 -9.78
CA GLY A 61 -9.41 -7.32 -8.99
C GLY A 61 -9.00 -5.89 -8.65
N THR A 62 -8.63 -5.13 -9.67
CA THR A 62 -8.18 -3.74 -9.55
C THR A 62 -9.03 -2.81 -10.40
N PHE A 63 -9.07 -1.54 -10.02
CA PHE A 63 -9.60 -0.46 -10.84
C PHE A 63 -8.72 0.78 -10.71
N GLU A 64 -8.75 1.65 -11.71
CA GLU A 64 -7.98 2.90 -11.71
C GLU A 64 -8.90 4.10 -11.46
N GLU A 65 -8.49 4.97 -10.54
CA GLU A 65 -9.17 6.23 -10.28
C GLU A 65 -8.15 7.31 -9.90
N GLY A 66 -8.19 8.47 -10.56
CA GLY A 66 -7.25 9.57 -10.28
C GLY A 66 -5.77 9.22 -10.51
N GLY A 67 -5.47 8.23 -11.36
CA GLY A 67 -4.11 7.75 -11.62
C GLY A 67 -3.56 6.81 -10.55
N LEU A 68 -4.39 6.36 -9.62
CA LEU A 68 -4.06 5.37 -8.59
C LEU A 68 -4.81 4.06 -8.84
N VAL A 69 -4.19 2.95 -8.45
CA VAL A 69 -4.76 1.59 -8.58
C VAL A 69 -5.34 1.15 -7.24
N TYR A 70 -6.62 0.80 -7.22
CA TYR A 70 -7.36 0.39 -6.03
C TYR A 70 -7.85 -1.06 -6.12
N PRO A 71 -7.99 -1.77 -4.98
CA PRO A 71 -8.63 -3.07 -4.95
C PRO A 71 -10.15 -2.95 -5.17
N THR A 72 -10.71 -3.73 -6.09
CA THR A 72 -12.15 -3.82 -6.29
C THR A 72 -12.85 -4.24 -4.99
N GLY A 73 -13.98 -3.61 -4.67
CA GLY A 73 -14.73 -3.84 -3.44
C GLY A 73 -14.35 -2.91 -2.29
N PHE A 74 -13.39 -2.00 -2.51
CA PHE A 74 -13.06 -0.90 -1.60
C PHE A 74 -13.26 0.43 -2.34
N GLY A 75 -13.93 1.38 -1.72
CA GLY A 75 -13.99 2.75 -2.22
C GLY A 75 -12.63 3.47 -2.17
N PRO A 76 -12.43 4.56 -2.95
CA PRO A 76 -11.16 5.32 -3.03
C PRO A 76 -10.63 5.92 -1.71
N SER A 77 -11.37 5.78 -0.61
CA SER A 77 -10.99 6.20 0.74
C SER A 77 -11.10 5.07 1.78
N GLU A 78 -11.56 3.89 1.38
CA GLU A 78 -11.83 2.76 2.27
C GLU A 78 -10.66 1.78 2.30
N GLY A 79 -10.00 1.55 1.16
CA GLY A 79 -8.90 0.60 1.06
C GLY A 79 -7.97 0.87 -0.12
N GLN A 80 -6.68 0.70 0.13
CA GLN A 80 -5.63 0.81 -0.87
C GLN A 80 -4.66 -0.36 -0.73
N PHE A 81 -4.05 -0.79 -1.83
CA PHE A 81 -2.89 -1.68 -1.75
C PHE A 81 -1.75 -0.96 -1.01
N SER A 82 -1.20 -1.61 0.01
CA SER A 82 -0.04 -1.07 0.71
C SER A 82 1.19 -1.00 -0.18
N GLY A 83 1.29 -1.90 -1.17
CA GLY A 83 2.44 -2.04 -2.06
C GLY A 83 2.24 -3.24 -2.99
N SER A 84 3.35 -3.89 -3.36
CA SER A 84 3.32 -5.11 -4.17
C SER A 84 2.54 -6.23 -3.48
N GLY A 85 1.82 -7.03 -4.28
CA GLY A 85 1.28 -8.31 -3.86
C GLY A 85 2.22 -9.47 -4.19
N ILE A 86 1.81 -10.69 -3.82
CA ILE A 86 2.55 -11.90 -4.13
C ILE A 86 1.62 -12.99 -4.66
N LYS A 87 2.05 -13.66 -5.73
CA LYS A 87 1.39 -14.85 -6.25
C LYS A 87 2.21 -16.08 -5.88
N VAL A 88 1.57 -17.01 -5.19
CA VAL A 88 2.11 -18.32 -4.86
C VAL A 88 1.50 -19.34 -5.82
N SER A 89 2.35 -20.13 -6.49
CA SER A 89 1.94 -21.25 -7.34
C SER A 89 2.77 -22.49 -7.10
N ASP A 90 2.34 -23.60 -7.70
CA ASP A 90 3.06 -24.87 -7.74
C ASP A 90 3.20 -25.61 -6.40
N LEU A 91 2.55 -25.12 -5.32
CA LEU A 91 2.38 -25.90 -4.09
C LEU A 91 1.58 -27.17 -4.37
N LYS A 92 1.99 -28.29 -3.79
CA LYS A 92 1.25 -29.55 -3.91
C LYS A 92 -0.03 -29.48 -3.08
N ALA A 93 -0.98 -30.34 -3.42
CA ALA A 93 -2.26 -30.38 -2.72
C ALA A 93 -2.05 -30.66 -1.22
N GLY A 94 -2.53 -29.74 -0.37
CA GLY A 94 -2.40 -29.83 1.09
C GLY A 94 -1.15 -29.17 1.67
N GLU A 95 -0.19 -28.73 0.84
CA GLU A 95 0.94 -27.92 1.30
C GLU A 95 0.51 -26.46 1.51
N THR A 96 1.20 -25.79 2.42
CA THR A 96 0.86 -24.42 2.80
C THR A 96 2.10 -23.63 3.14
N VAL A 97 2.08 -22.33 2.91
CA VAL A 97 3.17 -21.42 3.24
C VAL A 97 2.71 -20.34 4.21
N SER A 98 3.67 -19.60 4.75
CA SER A 98 3.42 -18.31 5.41
C SER A 98 3.81 -17.17 4.48
N ILE A 99 3.04 -16.09 4.48
CA ILE A 99 3.30 -14.89 3.70
C ILE A 99 3.38 -13.68 4.63
N SER A 100 4.33 -12.80 4.36
CA SER A 100 4.59 -11.60 5.15
C SER A 100 4.71 -10.37 4.27
N PHE A 101 4.10 -9.26 4.69
CA PHE A 101 4.14 -7.98 4.01
C PHE A 101 4.68 -6.92 4.96
N ASP A 102 5.66 -6.15 4.49
CA ASP A 102 6.08 -4.94 5.17
C ASP A 102 5.06 -3.83 4.92
N TYR A 103 4.70 -3.11 5.97
CA TYR A 103 3.98 -1.86 5.86
C TYR A 103 4.41 -0.87 6.94
N LYS A 104 4.27 0.41 6.59
CA LYS A 104 4.47 1.49 7.55
C LYS A 104 3.18 1.65 8.33
N PHE A 105 3.25 1.39 9.64
CA PHE A 105 2.16 1.75 10.54
C PHE A 105 2.03 3.27 10.54
N TYR A 106 1.04 3.79 9.82
CA TYR A 106 0.78 5.22 9.83
C TYR A 106 0.17 5.61 11.17
N ASN A 107 0.69 6.68 11.78
CA ASN A 107 0.19 7.28 13.03
C ASN A 107 -1.30 7.73 13.00
N TYR A 108 -2.05 7.42 11.94
CA TYR A 108 -3.41 7.88 11.65
C TYR A 108 -4.45 6.74 11.63
N MET A 109 -4.29 5.68 12.43
CA MET A 109 -5.27 4.58 12.55
C MET A 109 -5.47 3.75 11.26
N TRP A 110 -4.51 3.77 10.33
CA TRP A 110 -4.55 2.88 9.18
C TRP A 110 -4.14 1.48 9.63
N THR A 111 -5.06 0.53 9.49
CA THR A 111 -4.78 -0.88 9.77
C THR A 111 -4.75 -1.65 8.46
N GLY A 112 -3.81 -2.59 8.36
CA GLY A 112 -3.67 -3.48 7.22
C GLY A 112 -4.17 -4.87 7.54
N SER A 113 -4.77 -5.55 6.56
CA SER A 113 -4.95 -7.00 6.61
C SER A 113 -4.53 -7.60 5.28
N ILE A 114 -4.03 -8.82 5.32
CA ILE A 114 -3.72 -9.58 4.11
C ILE A 114 -5.03 -10.12 3.54
N TYR A 115 -5.21 -9.96 2.24
CA TYR A 115 -6.34 -10.47 1.49
C TYR A 115 -5.88 -11.45 0.43
N MET A 116 -6.72 -12.43 0.12
CA MET A 116 -6.55 -13.34 -1.01
C MET A 116 -7.59 -13.03 -2.08
N TRP A 117 -7.16 -12.96 -3.34
CA TRP A 117 -8.09 -12.89 -4.46
C TRP A 117 -8.75 -14.25 -4.70
N ASN A 118 -10.08 -14.33 -4.57
CA ASN A 118 -10.82 -15.59 -4.77
C ASN A 118 -11.32 -15.80 -6.21
N GLY A 119 -10.94 -14.92 -7.15
CA GLY A 119 -11.47 -14.89 -8.52
C GLY A 119 -12.52 -13.80 -8.76
N THR A 120 -13.16 -13.30 -7.70
CA THR A 120 -14.25 -12.30 -7.78
C THR A 120 -14.09 -11.13 -6.82
N GLN A 121 -13.51 -11.37 -5.64
CA GLN A 121 -13.32 -10.37 -4.60
C GLN A 121 -12.07 -10.68 -3.76
N TRP A 122 -11.58 -9.65 -3.09
CA TRP A 122 -10.55 -9.76 -2.08
C TRP A 122 -11.14 -10.27 -0.77
N VAL A 123 -10.74 -11.47 -0.34
CA VAL A 123 -11.20 -12.10 0.89
C VAL A 123 -10.18 -11.87 1.99
N ARG A 124 -10.63 -11.26 3.10
CA ARG A 124 -9.77 -10.95 4.25
C ARG A 124 -9.28 -12.23 4.92
N LEU A 125 -8.00 -12.31 5.22
CA LEU A 125 -7.39 -13.40 5.98
C LEU A 125 -7.12 -12.98 7.43
N ALA A 126 -7.03 -13.99 8.31
CA ALA A 126 -6.66 -13.81 9.71
C ALA A 126 -5.19 -13.38 9.82
N THR A 127 -4.96 -12.07 9.81
CA THR A 127 -3.63 -11.46 9.75
C THR A 127 -3.10 -11.18 11.15
N LYS A 128 -1.86 -11.59 11.41
CA LYS A 128 -1.11 -11.19 12.61
C LYS A 128 -0.24 -9.99 12.26
N THR A 129 -0.28 -8.96 13.08
CA THR A 129 0.58 -7.77 12.93
C THR A 129 1.62 -7.75 14.03
N GLU A 130 2.89 -7.59 13.66
CA GLU A 130 3.99 -7.39 14.59
C GLU A 130 4.49 -5.95 14.50
N ILE A 131 4.19 -5.17 15.54
CA ILE A 131 4.65 -3.79 15.68
C ILE A 131 6.03 -3.82 16.34
N PRO A 132 7.08 -3.26 15.71
CA PRO A 132 8.42 -3.26 16.31
C PRO A 132 8.45 -2.44 17.59
N SER A 133 9.06 -3.00 18.63
CA SER A 133 9.29 -2.31 19.91
C SER A 133 10.35 -1.22 19.70
N GLY A 134 9.97 0.05 19.71
CA GLY A 134 10.93 1.17 19.66
C GLY A 134 10.54 2.39 18.82
N GLY A 135 9.42 2.34 18.08
CA GLY A 135 8.95 3.46 17.27
C GLY A 135 9.69 3.56 15.91
N GLU A 136 8.92 3.78 14.85
CA GLU A 136 9.36 3.97 13.45
C GLU A 136 10.11 2.80 12.78
N GLY A 137 9.82 1.55 13.15
CA GLY A 137 10.27 0.37 12.41
C GLY A 137 9.24 -0.17 11.41
N SER A 138 9.70 -0.91 10.39
CA SER A 138 8.87 -1.73 9.49
C SER A 138 7.92 -2.63 10.29
N THR A 139 6.62 -2.49 10.06
CA THR A 139 5.60 -3.34 10.68
C THR A 139 5.29 -4.48 9.73
N TRP A 140 5.29 -5.70 10.24
CA TRP A 140 5.04 -6.87 9.41
C TRP A 140 3.64 -7.39 9.64
N ALA A 141 2.88 -7.55 8.55
CA ALA A 141 1.63 -8.28 8.52
C ALA A 141 1.94 -9.70 8.01
N THR A 142 1.51 -10.72 8.74
CA THR A 142 1.78 -12.13 8.41
C THR A 142 0.51 -12.97 8.46
N VAL A 143 0.38 -13.93 7.55
CA VAL A 143 -0.59 -15.02 7.63
C VAL A 143 0.11 -16.34 7.31
N SER A 144 -0.24 -17.38 8.04
CA SER A 144 0.30 -18.74 7.89
C SER A 144 -0.77 -19.70 7.39
N GLY A 145 -0.36 -20.83 6.82
CA GLY A 145 -1.29 -21.88 6.40
C GLY A 145 -2.04 -21.56 5.12
N VAL A 146 -1.45 -20.75 4.22
CA VAL A 146 -2.08 -20.37 2.95
C VAL A 146 -1.56 -21.22 1.79
N GLY A 147 -2.42 -21.52 0.80
CA GLY A 147 -2.06 -22.32 -0.36
C GLY A 147 -1.70 -21.50 -1.60
N ASN A 148 -1.84 -22.12 -2.78
CA ASN A 148 -1.73 -21.42 -4.07
C ASN A 148 -2.75 -20.27 -4.15
N GLY A 149 -2.32 -19.09 -4.58
CA GLY A 149 -3.18 -17.91 -4.58
C GLY A 149 -2.45 -16.62 -4.92
N THR A 150 -3.22 -15.53 -5.06
CA THR A 150 -2.69 -14.17 -5.14
C THR A 150 -3.11 -13.39 -3.91
N TYR A 151 -2.13 -12.81 -3.24
CA TYR A 151 -2.28 -12.17 -1.95
C TYR A 151 -1.78 -10.73 -2.02
N ALA A 152 -2.44 -9.84 -1.28
CA ALA A 152 -2.03 -8.46 -1.14
C ALA A 152 -2.35 -7.95 0.26
N LEU A 153 -1.51 -7.05 0.77
CA LEU A 153 -1.84 -6.26 1.95
C LEU A 153 -2.70 -5.07 1.51
N ILE A 154 -3.94 -5.03 1.99
CA ILE A 154 -4.83 -3.89 1.79
C ILE A 154 -4.92 -3.14 3.11
N VAL A 155 -4.61 -1.86 3.06
CA VAL A 155 -4.65 -0.91 4.18
C VAL A 155 -5.85 0.01 4.01
N GLY A 156 -6.55 0.27 5.11
CA GLY A 156 -7.74 1.11 5.11
C GLY A 156 -7.77 2.04 6.32
N ASN A 157 -8.44 3.18 6.15
CA ASN A 157 -8.73 4.10 7.23
C ASN A 157 -9.97 3.59 7.99
N TYR A 158 -9.82 3.17 9.24
CA TYR A 158 -10.96 2.76 10.07
C TYR A 158 -11.75 3.95 10.67
N GLY A 159 -11.33 5.19 10.41
CA GLY A 159 -11.90 6.38 11.05
C GLY A 159 -11.59 6.43 12.54
N VAL A 160 -11.87 7.57 13.18
CA VAL A 160 -11.94 7.63 14.65
C VAL A 160 -13.16 6.81 15.06
N PRO A 161 -13.05 5.84 16.00
CA PRO A 161 -14.23 5.17 16.56
C PRO A 161 -15.23 6.23 16.97
N ALA A 162 -16.52 6.06 16.64
CA ALA A 162 -17.54 6.98 17.14
C ALA A 162 -17.42 7.02 18.66
N THR A 163 -17.14 8.20 19.21
CA THR A 163 -17.23 8.42 20.65
C THR A 163 -18.70 8.16 21.00
N GLU A 164 -18.99 7.03 21.64
CA GLU A 164 -20.27 6.87 22.31
C GLU A 164 -20.30 7.93 23.41
N GLU A 165 -21.08 9.00 23.20
CA GLU A 165 -21.37 9.92 24.28
C GLU A 165 -22.05 9.09 25.37
N PRO A 166 -21.51 9.08 26.61
CA PRO A 166 -22.13 8.34 27.69
C PRO A 166 -23.55 8.86 27.83
N THR A 167 -24.52 7.97 27.61
CA THR A 167 -25.93 8.28 27.83
C THR A 167 -26.09 8.53 29.32
N VAL A 168 -26.09 9.79 29.73
CA VAL A 168 -26.38 10.15 31.12
C VAL A 168 -27.85 9.85 31.34
N GLU A 169 -28.13 8.73 32.00
CA GLU A 169 -29.45 8.40 32.49
C GLU A 169 -29.91 9.51 33.44
N PRO A 170 -31.05 10.17 33.21
CA PRO A 170 -31.49 11.26 34.07
C PRO A 170 -31.78 10.69 35.47
N THR A 171 -30.94 11.05 36.43
CA THR A 171 -31.16 10.73 37.85
C THR A 171 -32.50 11.34 38.26
N ALA A 172 -33.47 10.48 38.57
CA ALA A 172 -34.70 10.90 39.21
C ALA A 172 -34.36 11.55 40.56
N LEU A 173 -34.77 12.81 40.73
CA LEU A 173 -34.74 13.50 42.01
C LEU A 173 -35.94 13.02 42.83
N ASP A 174 -35.67 12.32 43.93
CA ASP A 174 -36.62 12.13 45.04
C ASP A 174 -36.64 13.36 45.96
#